data_AF-A0A814ZDC0-F1
#
_entry.id   AF-A0A814ZDC0-F1
#
_cell.length_a   1.000
_cell.length_b   1.000
_cell.length_c   1.000
_cell.angle_alpha   90.00
_cell.angle_beta   90.00
_cell.angle_gamma   90.00
#
_symmetry.space_group_name_H-M   'P 1'
#
loop_
_entity.id
_entity.type
_entity.pdbx_description
1 polymer ?
#
loop_
_entity_poly.entity_id
_entity_poly.type
_entity_poly.pdbx_seq_one_letter_code
_entity_poly.pdbx_strand_id
1 'polypeptide(L)'
;MLIDTEGLLSIEKSDNEYDRRLVLFCLAVSHLVIVNMMGDVNETLKDMLTLCADSLKQIGVNKVNQPIVHFVLNQKAGPNLKNHTEAIERIIRDFKEKELAEVIDISPKTFHTLPSAFKKERVANDAQSPCFIRTEPDFIQRTQQLCEKIIESAKSSYGRSGQTISDPPQWFRTAVTIFDTLQKFPDLTYFKDINERRQHYRID
;
A
#
# COMPACT_ATOMS: atom_id res chain seq x y z
N MET A 1 -12.35 4.76 -10.05
CA MET A 1 -11.65 6.00 -9.67
C MET A 1 -10.22 5.65 -9.32
N LEU A 2 -9.25 6.49 -9.66
CA LEU A 2 -7.86 6.35 -9.24
C LEU A 2 -7.52 7.58 -8.40
N ILE A 3 -6.83 7.37 -7.28
CA ILE A 3 -6.35 8.41 -6.39
C ILE A 3 -4.83 8.27 -6.39
N ASP A 4 -4.14 9.33 -6.79
CA ASP A 4 -2.70 9.43 -6.66
C ASP A 4 -2.37 10.28 -5.44
N THR A 5 -1.35 9.88 -4.69
CA THR A 5 -0.98 10.53 -3.43
C THR A 5 0.44 11.05 -3.49
N GLU A 6 0.77 12.01 -2.62
CA GLU A 6 2.16 12.37 -2.41
C GLU A 6 2.98 11.17 -1.88
N GLY A 7 4.30 11.22 -2.09
CA GLY A 7 5.22 10.21 -1.59
C GLY A 7 5.27 10.22 -0.06
N LEU A 8 5.07 9.05 0.54
CA LEU A 8 5.19 8.83 1.98
C LEU A 8 6.67 8.78 2.40
N LEU A 9 6.93 9.05 3.68
CA LEU A 9 8.25 8.91 4.32
C LEU A 9 9.34 9.77 3.65
N SER A 10 8.95 10.90 3.06
CA SER A 10 9.91 11.84 2.48
C SER A 10 10.80 12.41 3.58
N ILE A 11 12.12 12.30 3.41
CA ILE A 11 13.11 12.85 4.34
C ILE A 11 12.94 14.38 4.48
N GLU A 12 12.40 15.04 3.44
CA GLU A 12 12.21 16.49 3.39
C GLU A 12 10.96 16.97 4.16
N LYS A 13 9.97 16.08 4.39
CA LYS A 13 8.75 16.38 5.13
C LYS A 13 8.70 15.48 6.38
N SER A 14 9.17 15.98 7.51
CA SER A 14 9.27 15.21 8.76
C SER A 14 7.94 14.97 9.49
N ASP A 15 6.82 14.84 8.76
CA ASP A 15 5.49 14.66 9.34
C ASP A 15 4.97 13.22 9.14
N ASN A 16 5.46 12.33 10.00
CA ASN A 16 5.04 10.93 10.02
C ASN A 16 3.56 10.76 10.39
N GLU A 17 2.95 11.73 11.07
CA GLU A 17 1.55 11.66 11.44
C GLU A 17 0.66 11.93 10.23
N TYR A 18 1.01 12.92 9.41
CA TYR A 18 0.35 13.17 8.14
C TYR A 18 0.36 11.93 7.23
N ASP A 19 1.50 11.25 7.11
CA ASP A 19 1.63 10.03 6.31
C ASP A 19 0.68 8.91 6.81
N ARG A 20 0.60 8.72 8.14
CA ARG A 20 -0.34 7.75 8.72
C ARG A 20 -1.79 8.12 8.46
N ARG A 21 -2.15 9.41 8.57
CA ARG A 21 -3.51 9.90 8.26
C ARG A 21 -3.86 9.65 6.80
N LEU A 22 -2.92 9.92 5.89
CA LEU A 22 -3.09 9.68 4.46
C LEU A 22 -3.28 8.19 4.14
N VAL A 23 -2.44 7.32 4.72
CA VAL A 23 -2.56 5.86 4.54
C VAL A 23 -3.87 5.34 5.13
N LEU A 24 -4.23 5.75 6.34
CA LEU A 24 -5.48 5.36 6.99
C LEU A 24 -6.70 5.81 6.18
N PHE A 25 -6.68 7.05 5.67
CA PHE A 25 -7.70 7.56 4.76
C PHE A 25 -7.82 6.69 3.51
N CYS A 26 -6.71 6.40 2.83
CA CYS A 26 -6.70 5.58 1.61
C CYS A 26 -7.25 4.18 1.84
N LEU A 27 -6.88 3.53 2.94
CA LEU A 27 -7.42 2.21 3.32
C LEU A 27 -8.93 2.29 3.58
N ALA A 28 -9.42 3.35 4.21
CA ALA A 28 -10.82 3.50 4.55
C ALA A 28 -11.75 3.76 3.36
N VAL A 29 -11.25 4.38 2.28
CA VAL A 29 -12.08 4.84 1.15
C VAL A 29 -11.86 4.08 -0.16
N SER A 30 -11.06 3.02 -0.15
CA SER A 30 -10.64 2.31 -1.36
C SER A 30 -11.03 0.85 -1.36
N HIS A 31 -11.28 0.30 -2.55
CA HIS A 31 -11.42 -1.15 -2.76
C HIS A 31 -10.05 -1.85 -2.72
N LEU A 32 -9.02 -1.16 -3.18
CA LEU A 32 -7.64 -1.60 -3.14
C LEU A 32 -6.72 -0.41 -2.94
N VAL A 33 -5.55 -0.67 -2.38
CA VAL A 33 -4.47 0.32 -2.21
C VAL A 33 -3.20 -0.27 -2.83
N ILE A 34 -2.49 0.52 -3.63
CA ILE A 34 -1.22 0.11 -4.23
C ILE A 34 -0.09 0.82 -3.48
N VAL A 35 0.78 0.04 -2.84
CA VAL A 35 1.99 0.53 -2.22
C VAL A 35 3.15 0.30 -3.18
N ASN A 36 3.56 1.38 -3.84
CA ASN A 36 4.69 1.37 -4.76
C ASN A 36 5.98 1.78 -4.01
N MET A 37 7.01 0.94 -4.08
CA MET A 37 8.26 1.21 -3.38
C MET A 37 9.47 0.70 -4.16
N MET A 38 10.60 1.40 -4.02
CA MET A 38 11.90 0.91 -4.50
C MET A 38 12.56 0.10 -3.39
N GLY A 39 13.12 -1.07 -3.73
CA GLY A 39 13.88 -1.90 -2.78
C GLY A 39 13.07 -3.02 -2.11
N ASP A 40 13.34 -3.26 -0.83
CA ASP A 40 12.67 -4.27 0.00
C ASP A 40 11.57 -3.63 0.86
N VAL A 41 10.59 -4.44 1.29
CA VAL A 41 9.60 -3.98 2.27
C VAL A 41 10.32 -3.68 3.58
N ASN A 42 10.36 -2.41 3.98
CA ASN A 42 11.00 -1.99 5.22
C ASN A 42 10.05 -2.19 6.41
N GLU A 43 10.61 -2.35 7.61
CA GLU A 43 9.82 -2.50 8.85
C GLU A 43 8.99 -1.24 9.14
N THR A 44 9.46 -0.04 8.76
CA THR A 44 8.73 1.22 8.94
C THR A 44 7.37 1.24 8.24
N LEU A 45 7.31 0.86 6.97
CA LEU A 45 6.05 0.76 6.22
C LEU A 45 5.13 -0.30 6.82
N LYS A 46 5.70 -1.42 7.24
CA LYS A 46 4.94 -2.50 7.88
C LYS A 46 4.32 -2.03 9.20
N ASP A 47 5.06 -1.32 10.04
CA ASP A 47 4.57 -0.76 11.29
C ASP A 47 3.46 0.27 11.03
N MET A 48 3.65 1.14 10.03
CA MET A 48 2.64 2.11 9.60
C MET A 48 1.36 1.42 9.12
N LEU A 49 1.45 0.42 8.24
CA LEU A 49 0.28 -0.32 7.74
C LEU A 49 -0.41 -1.09 8.87
N THR A 50 0.36 -1.66 9.78
CA THR A 50 -0.15 -2.39 10.94
C THR A 50 -0.96 -1.46 11.85
N LEU A 51 -0.40 -0.29 12.19
CA LEU A 51 -1.08 0.74 12.96
C LEU A 51 -2.34 1.24 12.24
N CYS A 52 -2.26 1.50 10.94
CA CYS A 52 -3.41 1.99 10.18
C CYS A 52 -4.52 0.94 10.12
N ALA A 53 -4.20 -0.34 9.93
CA ALA A 53 -5.18 -1.42 9.97
C ALA A 53 -5.85 -1.55 11.35
N ASP A 54 -5.08 -1.44 12.44
CA ASP A 54 -5.66 -1.42 13.79
C ASP A 54 -6.59 -0.21 14.01
N SER A 55 -6.19 0.95 13.52
CA SER A 55 -6.98 2.19 13.60
C SER A 55 -8.25 2.08 12.75
N LEU A 56 -8.19 1.40 11.62
CA LEU A 56 -9.34 1.12 10.77
C LEU A 56 -10.38 0.24 11.48
N LYS A 57 -9.93 -0.71 12.31
CA LYS A 57 -10.79 -1.52 13.18
C LYS A 57 -11.57 -0.62 14.16
N GLN A 58 -10.92 0.40 14.71
CA GLN A 58 -11.49 1.33 15.69
C GLN A 58 -12.50 2.32 15.09
N ILE A 59 -12.33 2.71 13.82
CA ILE A 59 -13.29 3.58 13.09
C ILE A 59 -14.67 2.91 12.93
N GLY A 60 -14.76 1.59 13.14
CA GLY A 60 -16.00 0.83 13.06
C GLY A 60 -16.18 0.18 11.69
N VAL A 61 -15.78 -1.10 11.63
CA VAL A 61 -15.66 -1.97 10.45
C VAL A 61 -16.94 -2.09 9.60
N ASN A 62 -18.12 -1.71 10.12
CA ASN A 62 -19.40 -1.91 9.42
C ASN A 62 -19.63 -0.98 8.20
N LYS A 63 -18.72 -0.05 7.89
CA LYS A 63 -18.81 0.85 6.73
C LYS A 63 -17.59 0.87 5.82
N VAL A 64 -16.54 0.13 6.18
CA VAL A 64 -15.25 0.22 5.50
C VAL A 64 -15.02 -1.03 4.67
N ASN A 65 -14.74 -0.84 3.38
CA ASN A 65 -14.33 -1.92 2.50
C ASN A 65 -13.08 -2.58 3.08
N GLN A 66 -13.04 -3.91 3.23
CA GLN A 66 -11.81 -4.65 3.52
C GLN A 66 -10.87 -4.50 2.29
N PRO A 67 -9.94 -3.53 2.28
CA PRO A 67 -9.24 -3.18 1.06
C PRO A 67 -8.17 -4.22 0.77
N ILE A 68 -7.94 -4.51 -0.51
CA ILE A 68 -6.81 -5.34 -0.94
C ILE A 68 -5.57 -4.45 -1.05
N VAL A 69 -4.50 -4.78 -0.34
CA VAL A 69 -3.24 -4.02 -0.43
C VAL A 69 -2.28 -4.73 -1.37
N HIS A 70 -1.93 -4.08 -2.48
CA HIS A 70 -0.94 -4.56 -3.43
C HIS A 70 0.40 -3.89 -3.20
N PHE A 71 1.47 -4.69 -3.06
CA PHE A 71 2.83 -4.19 -2.97
C PHE A 71 3.53 -4.31 -4.32
N VAL A 72 4.07 -3.21 -4.81
CA VAL A 72 4.82 -3.15 -6.08
C VAL A 72 6.25 -2.76 -5.76
N LEU A 73 7.15 -3.74 -5.87
CA LEU A 73 8.60 -3.57 -5.69
C LEU A 73 9.20 -3.13 -7.03
N ASN A 74 9.35 -1.82 -7.20
CA ASN A 74 9.83 -1.19 -8.42
C ASN A 74 11.37 -1.23 -8.53
N GLN A 75 11.86 -1.23 -9.77
CA GLN A 75 13.29 -1.29 -10.14
C GLN A 75 14.05 -2.50 -9.57
N LYS A 76 13.34 -3.59 -9.30
CA LYS A 76 13.93 -4.79 -8.72
C LYS A 76 14.11 -5.87 -9.78
N ALA A 77 15.26 -5.82 -10.45
CA ALA A 77 15.66 -6.83 -11.42
C ALA A 77 16.40 -7.98 -10.72
N GLY A 78 15.66 -8.86 -10.02
CA GLY A 78 16.29 -10.02 -9.39
C GLY A 78 15.32 -10.94 -8.65
N PRO A 79 15.25 -12.23 -9.02
CA PRO A 79 14.51 -13.23 -8.27
C PRO A 79 15.37 -13.76 -7.12
N ASN A 80 15.68 -12.94 -6.11
CA ASN A 80 15.93 -13.52 -4.78
C ASN A 80 14.57 -13.88 -4.16
N LEU A 81 13.84 -14.73 -4.90
CA LEU A 81 12.45 -15.11 -4.65
C LEU A 81 12.31 -15.64 -3.23
N LYS A 82 13.32 -16.37 -2.73
CA LYS A 82 13.31 -16.97 -1.41
C LYS A 82 13.29 -15.91 -0.29
N ASN A 83 14.22 -14.96 -0.30
CA ASN A 83 14.27 -13.90 0.72
C ASN A 83 13.03 -13.00 0.64
N HIS A 84 12.51 -12.73 -0.56
CA HIS A 84 11.27 -11.96 -0.71
C HIS A 84 10.05 -12.74 -0.23
N THR A 85 9.98 -14.04 -0.52
CA THR A 85 8.89 -14.90 -0.06
C THR A 85 8.89 -14.98 1.47
N GLU A 86 10.06 -15.17 2.10
CA GLU A 86 10.19 -15.20 3.56
C GLU A 86 9.77 -13.86 4.19
N ALA A 87 10.15 -12.72 3.59
CA ALA A 87 9.73 -11.40 4.06
C ALA A 87 8.21 -11.19 3.91
N ILE A 88 7.64 -11.61 2.78
CA ILE A 88 6.20 -11.58 2.50
C ILE A 88 5.43 -12.43 3.52
N GLU A 89 5.88 -13.66 3.75
CA GLU A 89 5.28 -14.58 4.71
C GLU A 89 5.35 -14.04 6.13
N ARG A 90 6.47 -13.37 6.48
CA ARG A 90 6.60 -12.69 7.78
C ARG A 90 5.58 -11.57 7.92
N ILE A 91 5.39 -10.72 6.91
CA ILE A 91 4.36 -9.67 6.95
C ILE A 91 2.97 -10.29 7.12
N ILE A 92 2.63 -11.28 6.30
CA ILE A 92 1.31 -11.93 6.36
C ILE A 92 1.08 -12.58 7.73
N ARG A 93 2.09 -13.26 8.30
CA ARG A 93 2.01 -13.85 9.63
C ARG A 93 1.79 -12.80 10.69
N ASP A 94 2.55 -11.71 10.68
CA ASP A 94 2.43 -10.64 11.66
C ASP A 94 1.05 -9.96 11.62
N PHE A 95 0.46 -9.81 10.41
CA PHE A 95 -0.91 -9.31 10.25
C PHE A 95 -1.96 -10.28 10.81
N LYS A 96 -1.75 -11.60 10.67
CA LYS A 96 -2.63 -12.62 11.26
C LYS A 96 -2.53 -12.66 12.78
N GLU A 97 -1.32 -12.65 13.32
CA GLU A 97 -1.07 -12.66 14.77
C GLU A 97 -1.66 -11.44 15.49
N LYS A 98 -1.77 -10.31 14.78
CA LYS A 98 -2.39 -9.07 15.28
C LYS A 98 -3.89 -8.97 14.99
N GLU A 99 -4.51 -10.01 14.44
CA GLU A 99 -5.94 -10.05 14.06
C GLU A 99 -6.35 -8.94 13.07
N LEU A 100 -5.45 -8.59 12.16
CA LEU A 100 -5.65 -7.52 11.16
C LEU A 100 -6.04 -8.06 9.78
N ALA A 101 -5.95 -9.37 9.57
CA ALA A 101 -6.29 -10.03 8.30
C ALA A 101 -7.78 -9.89 7.92
N GLU A 102 -8.65 -9.66 8.90
CA GLU A 102 -10.07 -9.39 8.67
C GLU A 102 -10.33 -7.93 8.27
N VAL A 103 -9.37 -7.04 8.52
CA VAL A 103 -9.49 -5.60 8.30
C VAL A 103 -8.89 -5.19 6.95
N ILE A 104 -7.71 -5.73 6.60
CA ILE A 104 -7.10 -5.54 5.30
C ILE A 104 -6.67 -6.88 4.69
N ASP A 105 -6.82 -7.00 3.37
CA ASP A 105 -6.48 -8.23 2.65
C ASP A 105 -5.09 -8.14 2.06
N ILE A 106 -4.18 -8.94 2.60
CA ILE A 106 -2.81 -9.13 2.12
C ILE A 106 -2.59 -10.63 1.92
N SER A 107 -2.09 -10.99 0.74
CA SER A 107 -1.74 -12.38 0.41
C SER A 107 -0.49 -12.43 -0.47
N PRO A 108 0.16 -13.60 -0.64
CA PRO A 108 1.36 -13.69 -1.48
C PRO A 108 1.13 -13.22 -2.93
N LYS A 109 -0.10 -13.33 -3.44
CA LYS A 109 -0.49 -12.89 -4.78
C LYS A 109 -0.56 -11.37 -4.95
N THR A 110 -0.57 -10.63 -3.84
CA THR A 110 -0.65 -9.16 -3.85
C THR A 110 0.72 -8.50 -3.94
N PHE A 111 1.80 -9.27 -3.91
CA PHE A 111 3.18 -8.78 -4.06
C PHE A 111 3.66 -8.95 -5.51
N HIS A 112 4.17 -7.87 -6.07
CA HIS A 112 4.59 -7.79 -7.46
C HIS A 112 5.99 -7.18 -7.55
N THR A 113 6.77 -7.62 -8.53
CA THR A 113 8.10 -7.06 -8.83
C THR A 113 8.11 -6.49 -10.23
N LEU A 114 8.57 -5.25 -10.36
CA LEU A 114 8.80 -4.61 -11.66
C LEU A 114 10.30 -4.36 -11.83
N PRO A 115 10.89 -4.75 -12.99
CA PRO A 115 12.28 -4.41 -13.30
C PRO A 115 12.41 -2.90 -13.57
N SER A 116 13.63 -2.44 -13.86
CA SER A 116 13.81 -1.08 -14.35
C SER A 116 13.01 -0.86 -15.63
N ALA A 117 12.25 0.23 -15.69
CA ALA A 117 11.48 0.59 -16.88
C ALA A 117 12.38 0.93 -18.07
N PHE A 118 13.57 1.45 -17.77
CA PHE A 118 14.48 1.99 -18.76
C PHE A 118 15.87 1.41 -18.60
N LYS A 119 16.50 1.15 -19.74
CA LYS A 119 17.91 0.80 -19.83
C LYS A 119 18.63 1.79 -20.71
N LYS A 120 19.77 2.25 -20.22
CA LYS A 120 20.68 3.12 -20.97
C LYS A 120 21.62 2.25 -21.77
N GLU A 121 21.56 2.37 -23.09
CA GLU A 121 22.43 1.64 -24.02
C GLU A 121 23.28 2.63 -24.81
N ARG A 122 24.49 2.21 -25.18
CA ARG A 122 25.37 2.99 -26.06
C ARG A 122 25.24 2.48 -27.49
N VAL A 123 25.29 3.38 -28.46
CA VAL A 123 25.24 3.01 -29.88
C VAL A 123 26.44 2.14 -30.28
N ALA A 124 27.60 2.39 -29.69
CA ALA A 124 28.79 1.53 -29.81
C ALA A 124 29.48 1.36 -28.45
N ASN A 125 30.31 0.32 -28.32
CA ASN A 125 31.09 0.00 -27.12
C ASN A 125 32.31 0.93 -26.94
N ASP A 126 32.11 2.23 -27.09
CA ASP A 126 33.13 3.24 -26.82
C ASP A 126 32.60 4.32 -25.86
N ALA A 127 33.52 4.98 -25.15
CA ALA A 127 33.19 5.95 -24.11
C ALA A 127 32.60 7.26 -24.65
N GLN A 128 32.81 7.59 -25.93
CA GLN A 128 32.36 8.83 -26.57
C GLN A 128 31.02 8.67 -27.31
N SER A 129 30.58 7.44 -27.55
CA SER A 129 29.37 7.12 -28.27
C SER A 129 28.13 7.65 -27.55
N PRO A 130 27.15 8.21 -28.29
CA PRO A 130 25.92 8.69 -27.71
C PRO A 130 25.16 7.55 -27.03
N CYS A 131 24.54 7.87 -25.90
CA CYS A 131 23.67 6.96 -25.18
C CYS A 131 22.23 7.21 -25.61
N PHE A 132 21.46 6.14 -25.77
CA PHE A 132 20.01 6.21 -25.90
C PHE A 132 19.35 5.46 -24.76
N ILE A 133 18.10 5.81 -24.48
CA ILE A 133 17.28 5.16 -23.47
C ILE A 133 16.26 4.31 -24.21
N ARG A 134 16.16 3.05 -23.83
CA ARG A 134 15.16 2.13 -24.34
C ARG A 134 14.28 1.65 -23.19
N THR A 135 12.98 1.52 -23.45
CA THR A 135 12.06 0.86 -22.53
C THR A 135 12.31 -0.64 -22.54
N GLU A 136 12.47 -1.23 -21.35
CA GLU A 136 12.73 -2.64 -21.20
C GLU A 136 11.48 -3.48 -21.51
N PRO A 137 11.55 -4.47 -22.42
CA PRO A 137 10.39 -5.30 -22.76
C PRO A 137 9.80 -6.07 -21.57
N ASP A 138 10.65 -6.56 -20.65
CA ASP A 138 10.19 -7.26 -19.43
C ASP A 138 9.36 -6.32 -18.53
N PHE A 139 9.73 -5.03 -18.44
CA PHE A 139 8.93 -4.05 -17.72
C PHE A 139 7.53 -3.90 -18.32
N ILE A 140 7.44 -3.78 -19.64
CA ILE A 140 6.16 -3.65 -20.35
C ILE A 140 5.28 -4.87 -20.08
N GLN A 141 5.83 -6.08 -20.25
CA GLN A 141 5.10 -7.33 -20.06
C GLN A 141 4.59 -7.47 -18.62
N ARG A 142 5.43 -7.21 -17.62
CA ARG A 142 5.03 -7.33 -16.20
C ARG A 142 4.05 -6.24 -15.78
N THR A 143 4.16 -5.04 -16.34
CA THR A 143 3.20 -3.96 -16.08
C THR A 143 1.83 -4.33 -16.62
N GLN A 144 1.74 -4.91 -17.82
CA GLN A 144 0.48 -5.38 -18.38
C GLN A 144 -0.16 -6.46 -17.50
N GLN A 145 0.61 -7.45 -17.07
CA GLN A 145 0.15 -8.50 -16.14
C GLN A 145 -0.30 -7.91 -14.80
N LEU A 146 0.41 -6.90 -14.29
CA LEU A 146 0.02 -6.19 -13.07
C LEU A 146 -1.32 -5.48 -13.26
N CYS A 147 -1.51 -4.76 -14.36
CA CYS A 147 -2.77 -4.08 -14.66
C CYS A 147 -3.96 -5.07 -14.66
N GLU A 148 -3.81 -6.23 -15.30
CA GLU A 148 -4.84 -7.27 -15.31
C GLU A 148 -5.18 -7.74 -13.89
N LYS A 149 -4.16 -8.02 -13.07
CA LYS A 149 -4.34 -8.44 -11.67
C LYS A 149 -5.01 -7.35 -10.82
N ILE A 150 -4.62 -6.09 -10.96
CA ILE A 150 -5.22 -4.97 -10.22
C ILE A 150 -6.70 -4.83 -10.58
N ILE A 151 -7.06 -4.96 -11.86
CA ILE A 151 -8.47 -4.90 -12.30
C ILE A 151 -9.27 -6.07 -11.73
N GLU A 152 -8.72 -7.29 -11.75
CA GLU A 152 -9.37 -8.47 -11.18
C GLU A 152 -9.57 -8.33 -9.65
N SER A 153 -8.53 -7.89 -8.94
CA SER A 153 -8.59 -7.61 -7.51
C SER A 153 -9.61 -6.52 -7.18
N ALA A 154 -9.71 -5.45 -7.98
CA ALA A 154 -10.74 -4.42 -7.81
C ALA A 154 -12.16 -5.00 -7.93
N LYS A 155 -12.40 -5.84 -8.93
CA LYS A 155 -13.70 -6.52 -9.11
C LYS A 155 -14.03 -7.44 -7.94
N SER A 156 -13.05 -8.21 -7.47
CA SER A 156 -13.22 -9.11 -6.33
C SER A 156 -13.52 -8.35 -5.03
N SER A 157 -12.77 -7.28 -4.76
CA SER A 157 -13.01 -6.40 -3.60
C SER A 157 -14.40 -5.76 -3.65
N TYR A 158 -14.79 -5.24 -4.82
CA TYR A 158 -16.14 -4.69 -5.04
C TYR A 158 -17.23 -5.72 -4.72
N GLY A 159 -17.08 -6.97 -5.20
CA GLY A 159 -18.02 -8.04 -4.90
C GLY A 159 -18.14 -8.39 -3.40
N ARG A 160 -17.02 -8.36 -2.67
CA ARG A 160 -17.00 -8.63 -1.20
C ARG A 160 -17.58 -7.50 -0.37
N SER A 161 -17.42 -6.26 -0.81
CA SER A 161 -17.85 -5.06 -0.06
C SER A 161 -19.36 -4.89 0.08
N GLY A 162 -20.17 -5.73 -0.56
CA GLY A 162 -21.63 -5.52 -0.61
C GLY A 162 -22.00 -4.19 -1.27
N GLN A 163 -21.12 -3.61 -2.10
CA GLN A 163 -21.31 -2.34 -2.81
C GLN A 163 -21.45 -1.11 -1.89
N THR A 164 -20.77 -1.11 -0.73
CA THR A 164 -20.74 0.05 0.19
C THR A 164 -20.21 1.33 -0.46
N ILE A 165 -19.41 1.20 -1.52
CA ILE A 165 -18.96 2.28 -2.40
C ILE A 165 -19.29 1.89 -3.84
N SER A 166 -20.51 2.19 -4.28
CA SER A 166 -21.02 1.77 -5.60
C SER A 166 -20.88 2.82 -6.70
N ASP A 167 -20.92 4.11 -6.33
CA ASP A 167 -20.89 5.22 -7.28
C ASP A 167 -20.01 6.38 -6.79
N PRO A 168 -19.59 7.31 -7.68
CA PRO A 168 -18.74 8.43 -7.31
C PRO A 168 -19.37 9.37 -6.25
N PRO A 169 -20.66 9.75 -6.31
CA PRO A 169 -21.29 10.53 -5.24
C PRO A 169 -21.25 9.85 -3.85
N GLN A 170 -21.50 8.54 -3.78
CA GLN A 170 -21.42 7.76 -2.56
C GLN A 170 -19.99 7.69 -2.05
N TRP A 171 -19.03 7.43 -2.94
CA TRP A 171 -17.61 7.49 -2.61
C TRP A 171 -17.24 8.85 -2.00
N PHE A 172 -17.67 9.95 -2.61
CA PHE A 172 -17.37 11.30 -2.12
C PHE A 172 -17.95 11.54 -0.71
N ARG A 173 -19.21 11.16 -0.47
CA ARG A 173 -19.83 11.27 0.86
C ARG A 173 -19.08 10.44 1.92
N THR A 174 -18.69 9.23 1.56
CA THR A 174 -17.88 8.37 2.42
C THR A 174 -16.53 9.00 2.70
N ALA A 175 -15.84 9.49 1.67
CA ALA A 175 -14.54 10.13 1.78
C ALA A 175 -14.57 11.36 2.70
N VAL A 176 -15.55 12.25 2.54
CA VAL A 176 -15.72 13.41 3.43
C VAL A 176 -15.97 12.98 4.88
N THR A 177 -16.83 11.99 5.09
CA THR A 177 -17.14 11.48 6.43
C THR A 177 -15.90 10.90 7.11
N ILE A 178 -15.12 10.10 6.38
CA ILE A 178 -13.86 9.53 6.88
C ILE A 178 -12.86 10.64 7.16
N PHE A 179 -12.69 11.60 6.23
CA PHE A 179 -11.77 12.71 6.40
C PHE A 179 -12.09 13.52 7.66
N ASP A 180 -13.35 13.91 7.85
CA ASP A 180 -13.80 14.64 9.04
C ASP A 180 -13.59 13.82 10.33
N THR A 181 -13.76 12.51 10.27
CA THR A 181 -13.51 11.61 11.41
C THR A 181 -12.03 11.62 11.78
N LEU A 182 -11.13 11.51 10.79
CA LEU A 182 -9.69 11.54 11.03
C LEU A 182 -9.20 12.89 11.57
N GLN A 183 -9.87 14.00 11.22
CA GLN A 183 -9.56 15.31 11.79
C GLN A 183 -10.05 15.44 13.25
N LYS A 184 -11.20 14.83 13.58
CA LYS A 184 -11.78 14.89 14.93
C LYS A 184 -11.09 13.96 15.93
N PHE A 185 -10.52 12.85 15.45
CA PHE A 185 -9.89 11.83 16.29
C PHE A 185 -8.41 11.64 15.90
N PRO A 186 -7.53 12.60 16.21
CA PRO A 186 -6.11 12.53 15.86
C PRO A 186 -5.38 11.34 16.50
N ASP A 187 -5.87 10.86 17.65
CA ASP A 187 -5.32 9.71 18.40
C ASP A 187 -5.29 8.42 17.56
N LEU A 188 -6.15 8.32 16.54
CA LEU A 188 -6.15 7.22 15.57
C LEU A 188 -4.83 7.09 14.81
N THR A 189 -4.05 8.17 14.69
CA THR A 189 -2.78 8.17 13.95
C THR A 189 -1.59 8.65 14.77
N TYR A 190 -1.84 9.15 15.97
CA TYR A 190 -0.85 9.75 16.86
C TYR A 190 0.26 8.77 17.28
N PHE A 191 -0.10 7.56 17.68
CA PHE A 191 0.86 6.54 18.16
C PHE A 191 1.77 6.01 17.05
N LYS A 192 3.04 5.77 17.36
CA LYS A 192 4.05 5.24 16.44
C LYS A 192 3.75 3.80 16.01
N ASP A 193 3.29 2.99 16.95
CA ASP A 193 2.92 1.60 16.71
C ASP A 193 1.80 1.12 17.67
N ILE A 194 1.28 -0.08 17.42
CA ILE A 194 0.19 -0.67 18.22
C ILE A 194 0.62 -0.91 19.67
N ASN A 195 1.90 -1.23 19.94
CA ASN A 195 2.36 -1.54 21.29
C ASN A 195 2.37 -0.28 22.15
N GLU A 196 2.84 0.84 21.61
CA GLU A 196 2.77 2.15 22.28
C GLU A 196 1.33 2.51 22.63
N ARG A 197 0.41 2.34 21.67
CA ARG A 197 -1.03 2.55 21.90
C ARG A 197 -1.59 1.64 23.01
N ARG A 198 -1.27 0.35 22.98
CA ARG A 198 -1.72 -0.63 24.00
C ARG A 198 -1.15 -0.33 25.38
N GLN A 199 0.04 0.24 25.46
CA GLN A 199 0.64 0.68 26.73
C GLN A 199 -0.07 1.91 27.30
N HIS A 200 -0.41 2.88 26.45
CA HIS A 200 -1.17 4.07 26.86
C HIS A 200 -2.50 3.68 27.51
N TYR A 201 -3.32 2.87 26.84
CA TYR A 201 -4.62 2.43 27.37
C TYR A 201 -4.55 1.40 28.51
N ARG A 202 -3.36 1.00 28.95
CA ARG A 202 -3.17 0.15 30.15
C ARG A 202 -2.87 0.96 31.41
N ILE A 203 -2.52 2.23 31.25
CA ILE A 203 -2.12 3.13 32.33
C ILE A 203 -3.29 4.02 32.77
N ASP A 204 -4.28 4.22 31.90
CA ASP A 204 -5.57 4.87 32.17
C ASP A 204 -6.66 3.85 32.56
#